data_AF-A0A4Q3WV23-F1
#
_entry.id   AF-A0A4Q3WV23-F1
#
_cell.length_a   1.000
_cell.length_b   1.000
_cell.length_c   1.000
_cell.angle_alpha   90.00
_cell.angle_beta   90.00
_cell.angle_gamma   90.00
#
_symmetry.space_group_name_H-M   'P 1'
#
loop_
_entity.id
_entity.type
_entity.pdbx_description
1 polymer ?
#
loop_
_entity_poly.entity_id
_entity_poly.type
_entity_poly.pdbx_seq_one_letter_code
_entity_poly.pdbx_strand_id
1 'polypeptide(L)'
;MSTETSSVFDIPPSDDPVPGAEISATRKTDTVKTSTYLPHSVHEVLREIAYFERVKIHDLLIEGIDHVLKSRHHPSVAELKGSSGRKTEG
;
A
#
# COMPACT_ATOMS: atom_id res chain seq x y z
N MET A 1 -8.87 -19.54 58.27
CA MET A 1 -7.49 -19.29 57.81
C MET A 1 -7.64 -18.38 56.60
N SER A 2 -7.63 -17.05 56.77
CA SER A 2 -6.42 -16.19 56.79
C SER A 2 -5.62 -16.41 55.51
N THR A 3 -5.46 -15.43 54.61
CA THR A 3 -4.70 -14.19 54.87
C THR A 3 -5.21 -12.97 54.10
N GLU A 4 -5.27 -11.89 54.86
CA GLU A 4 -5.18 -10.47 54.48
C GLU A 4 -3.82 -10.16 53.85
N THR A 5 -3.78 -9.26 52.87
CA THR A 5 -2.63 -8.37 52.52
C THR A 5 -3.16 -7.39 51.45
N SER A 6 -3.40 -6.11 51.78
CA SER A 6 -2.40 -5.01 51.76
C SER A 6 -1.61 -5.01 50.44
N SER A 7 -1.42 -3.94 49.69
CA SER A 7 -1.51 -2.51 49.93
C SER A 7 -1.03 -1.87 48.62
N VAL A 8 -1.73 -0.82 48.18
CA VAL A 8 -1.19 0.33 47.42
C VAL A 8 -0.38 0.04 46.15
N PHE A 9 -0.98 0.37 45.01
CA PHE A 9 -0.26 1.09 43.96
C PHE A 9 -1.07 2.34 43.63
N ASP A 10 -0.78 3.40 44.36
CA ASP A 10 -1.07 4.77 43.95
C ASP A 10 -0.25 5.01 42.69
N ILE A 11 -0.85 4.80 41.53
CA ILE A 11 -0.24 5.16 40.25
C ILE A 11 -0.52 6.66 40.11
N PRO A 12 0.50 7.53 40.23
CA PRO A 12 0.29 8.93 39.91
C PRO A 12 -0.17 9.01 38.45
N PRO A 13 -1.07 9.95 38.07
CA PRO A 13 -1.27 10.26 36.67
C PRO A 13 0.05 10.87 36.19
N SER A 14 0.95 10.03 35.67
CA SER A 14 2.06 10.50 34.86
C SER A 14 1.42 11.15 33.63
N ASP A 15 1.24 12.46 33.70
CA ASP A 15 0.96 13.39 32.60
C ASP A 15 2.21 13.52 31.69
N ASP A 16 2.95 12.43 31.55
CA ASP A 16 4.07 12.32 30.65
C ASP A 16 3.50 12.04 29.26
N PRO A 17 3.64 12.96 28.30
CA PRO A 17 3.22 12.68 26.93
C PRO A 17 4.04 11.49 26.45
N VAL A 18 3.38 10.36 26.16
CA VAL A 18 4.00 9.18 25.54
C VAL A 18 4.74 9.66 24.28
N PRO A 19 6.08 9.78 24.29
CA PRO A 19 6.82 10.32 23.16
C PRO A 19 7.03 9.15 22.20
N GLY A 20 6.04 8.90 21.36
CA GLY A 20 6.07 7.73 20.49
C GLY A 20 4.97 7.62 19.46
N ALA A 21 4.04 8.58 19.36
CA ALA A 21 3.31 8.77 18.12
C ALA A 21 4.21 9.55 17.15
N GLU A 22 5.30 8.93 16.70
CA GLU A 22 5.98 9.35 15.49
C GLU A 22 4.92 9.38 14.40
N ILE A 23 4.50 10.57 14.02
CA ILE A 23 3.76 10.83 12.80
C ILE A 23 4.72 10.36 11.72
N SER A 24 4.56 9.11 11.27
CA SER A 24 5.27 8.57 10.14
C SER A 24 5.03 9.56 9.01
N ALA A 25 6.07 10.33 8.69
CA ALA A 25 6.05 11.28 7.59
C ALA A 25 5.70 10.46 6.36
N THR A 26 4.42 10.53 5.97
CA THR A 26 3.91 9.84 4.79
C THR A 26 4.67 10.43 3.63
N ARG A 27 5.72 9.71 3.19
CA ARG A 27 6.32 9.95 1.89
C ARG A 27 5.14 9.86 0.94
N LYS A 28 4.80 10.99 0.31
CA LYS A 28 3.77 11.05 -0.73
C LYS A 28 4.20 10.03 -1.77
N THR A 29 3.63 8.84 -1.74
CA THR A 29 3.85 7.86 -2.79
C THR A 29 3.25 8.49 -4.02
N ASP A 30 4.05 8.65 -5.07
CA ASP A 30 3.63 9.15 -6.38
C ASP A 30 2.73 8.10 -7.07
N THR A 31 1.65 7.76 -6.38
CA THR A 31 0.81 6.60 -6.64
C THR A 31 -0.62 7.04 -6.45
N VAL A 32 -1.32 7.21 -7.57
CA VAL A 32 -2.74 7.54 -7.58
C VAL A 32 -3.52 6.25 -7.41
N LYS A 33 -4.23 6.12 -6.29
CA LYS A 33 -5.18 5.01 -6.09
C LYS A 33 -6.37 5.21 -7.01
N THR A 34 -6.55 4.29 -7.96
CA THR A 34 -7.66 4.29 -8.90
C THR A 34 -8.49 3.02 -8.70
N SER A 35 -9.82 3.18 -8.63
CA SER A 35 -10.76 2.06 -8.58
C SER A 35 -11.36 1.84 -9.97
N THR A 36 -11.32 0.59 -10.45
CA THR A 36 -11.89 0.20 -11.75
C THR A 36 -12.90 -0.92 -11.54
N TYR A 37 -14.05 -0.82 -12.23
CA TYR A 37 -15.07 -1.86 -12.22
C TYR A 37 -14.82 -2.82 -13.37
N LEU A 38 -14.74 -4.11 -13.05
CA LEU A 38 -14.60 -5.18 -14.04
C LEU A 38 -15.91 -5.96 -14.13
N PRO A 39 -16.32 -6.41 -15.33
CA PRO A 39 -17.38 -7.39 -15.45
C PRO A 39 -17.03 -8.64 -14.63
N HIS A 40 -18.03 -9.24 -13.99
CA HIS A 40 -17.82 -10.39 -13.10
C HIS A 40 -17.11 -11.55 -13.82
N SER A 41 -17.48 -11.84 -15.06
CA SER A 41 -16.83 -12.88 -15.88
C SER A 41 -15.35 -12.62 -16.12
N VAL A 42 -14.95 -11.36 -16.30
CA VAL A 42 -13.54 -10.97 -16.47
C VAL A 42 -12.76 -11.16 -15.18
N HIS A 43 -13.35 -10.75 -14.05
CA HIS A 43 -12.74 -10.94 -12.74
C HIS A 43 -12.48 -12.42 -12.42
N GLU A 44 -13.43 -13.31 -12.74
CA GLU A 44 -13.28 -14.75 -12.51
C GLU A 44 -12.11 -15.35 -13.32
N VAL A 45 -11.96 -14.97 -14.58
CA VAL A 45 -10.84 -15.42 -15.41
C VAL A 45 -9.50 -14.88 -14.90
N LEU A 46 -9.44 -13.61 -14.51
CA LEU A 46 -8.21 -13.03 -13.92
C LEU A 46 -7.84 -13.71 -12.60
N ARG A 47 -8.84 -14.08 -11.79
CA ARG A 47 -8.64 -14.81 -10.54
C ARG A 47 -8.08 -16.21 -10.78
N GLU A 48 -8.58 -16.89 -11.80
CA GLU A 48 -8.07 -18.20 -12.22
C GLU A 48 -6.61 -18.12 -12.68
N ILE A 49 -6.28 -17.20 -13.58
CA ILE A 49 -4.91 -16.96 -14.05
C ILE A 49 -3.98 -16.67 -12.88
N ALA A 50 -4.36 -15.72 -12.02
CA ALA A 50 -3.60 -15.35 -10.83
C ALA A 50 -3.34 -16.55 -9.89
N TYR A 51 -4.32 -17.45 -9.76
CA TYR A 51 -4.18 -18.65 -8.94
C TYR A 51 -3.15 -19.63 -9.52
N PHE A 52 -3.22 -19.92 -10.82
CA PHE A 52 -2.31 -20.86 -11.48
C PHE A 52 -0.88 -20.31 -11.58
N GLU A 53 -0.73 -19.03 -11.91
CA GLU A 53 0.57 -18.37 -12.06
C GLU A 53 1.17 -17.89 -10.72
N ARG A 54 0.40 -17.99 -9.63
CA ARG A 54 0.79 -17.52 -8.28
C ARG A 54 1.14 -16.03 -8.21
N VAL A 55 0.47 -15.23 -9.05
CA VAL A 55 0.63 -13.76 -9.09
C VAL A 55 -0.62 -13.07 -8.52
N LYS A 56 -0.55 -11.75 -8.31
CA LYS A 56 -1.72 -10.97 -7.91
C LYS A 56 -2.45 -10.48 -9.15
N ILE A 57 -3.79 -10.39 -9.09
CA ILE A 57 -4.61 -9.75 -10.15
C ILE A 57 -4.11 -8.34 -10.46
N HIS A 58 -3.63 -7.61 -9.45
CA HIS A 58 -2.98 -6.31 -9.62
C HIS A 58 -1.86 -6.35 -10.67
N ASP A 59 -1.01 -7.36 -10.65
CA ASP A 59 0.16 -7.42 -11.53
C ASP A 59 -0.27 -7.67 -12.99
N LEU A 60 -1.30 -8.51 -13.19
CA LEU A 60 -1.95 -8.71 -14.49
C LEU A 60 -2.58 -7.41 -15.02
N LEU A 61 -3.18 -6.59 -14.13
CA LEU A 61 -3.73 -5.29 -14.52
C LEU A 61 -2.61 -4.32 -14.93
N ILE A 62 -1.49 -4.29 -14.21
CA ILE A 62 -0.34 -3.45 -14.56
C ILE A 62 0.27 -3.89 -15.90
N GLU A 63 0.36 -5.19 -16.15
CA GLU A 63 0.81 -5.73 -17.44
C GLU A 63 -0.12 -5.31 -18.59
N GLY A 64 -1.44 -5.45 -18.40
CA GLY A 64 -2.42 -5.00 -19.38
C GLY A 64 -2.31 -3.49 -19.68
N ILE A 65 -2.10 -2.67 -18.64
CA ILE A 65 -1.85 -1.23 -18.80
C ILE A 65 -0.56 -0.98 -19.59
N ASP A 66 0.51 -1.71 -19.32
CA ASP A 66 1.77 -1.59 -20.02
C ASP A 66 1.62 -1.90 -21.53
N HIS A 67 0.88 -2.95 -21.88
CA HIS A 67 0.53 -3.26 -23.27
C HIS A 67 -0.28 -2.15 -23.95
N VAL A 68 -1.22 -1.54 -23.22
CA VAL A 68 -2.03 -0.40 -23.70
C VAL A 68 -1.17 0.84 -23.98
N LEU A 69 -0.17 1.11 -23.14
CA LEU A 69 0.78 2.22 -23.33
C LEU A 69 1.70 1.97 -24.52
N LYS A 70 2.34 0.79 -24.58
CA LYS A 70 3.24 0.40 -25.67
C LYS A 70 2.56 0.41 -27.03
N SER A 71 1.34 -0.13 -27.11
CA SER A 71 0.55 -0.14 -28.37
C SER A 71 0.20 1.25 -28.88
N ARG A 72 0.26 2.27 -28.02
CA ARG A 72 0.01 3.68 -28.35
C ARG A 72 1.30 4.50 -28.47
N HIS A 73 2.46 3.86 -28.50
CA HIS A 73 3.78 4.51 -28.58
C HIS A 73 4.09 5.40 -27.38
N HIS A 74 3.55 5.07 -26.20
CA HIS A 74 3.93 5.69 -24.95
C HIS A 74 5.00 4.88 -24.22
N PRO A 75 5.80 5.51 -23.33
CA PRO A 75 6.72 4.78 -22.46
C PRO A 75 5.99 3.77 -21.59
N SER A 76 6.68 2.67 -21.29
CA SER A 76 6.21 1.60 -20.40
C SER A 76 6.00 2.09 -18.97
N VAL A 77 5.24 1.33 -18.18
CA VAL A 77 5.00 1.63 -16.75
C VAL A 77 6.33 1.70 -15.98
N ALA A 78 7.30 0.85 -16.32
CA ALA A 78 8.62 0.84 -15.69
C ALA A 78 9.44 2.10 -16.01
N GLU A 79 9.42 2.55 -17.27
CA GLU A 79 10.11 3.76 -17.71
C GLU A 79 9.51 5.02 -17.06
N LEU A 80 8.18 5.08 -16.96
CA LEU A 80 7.49 6.20 -16.31
C LEU A 80 7.81 6.27 -14.82
N LYS A 81 7.82 5.13 -14.11
CA LYS A 81 8.17 5.05 -12.69
C LYS A 81 9.62 5.45 -12.39
N GLY A 82 10.55 5.21 -13.32
CA GLY A 82 11.94 5.66 -13.19
C GLY A 82 12.15 7.15 -13.47
N SER A 83 11.22 7.79 -14.18
CA SER A 83 11.33 9.19 -14.61
C SER A 83 10.85 10.21 -13.58
N SER A 84 9.94 9.84 -12.66
CA SER A 84 9.36 10.76 -11.66
C SER A 84 10.31 11.20 -10.55
N GLY A 85 11.56 10.69 -10.54
CA GLY A 85 12.63 11.12 -9.61
C GLY A 85 13.57 12.22 -10.13
N ARG A 86 13.54 12.58 -11.42
CA ARG A 86 14.38 13.68 -11.94
C ARG A 86 13.60 14.99 -11.91
N LYS A 87 13.62 15.63 -10.74
CA LYS A 87 13.39 17.08 -10.64
C LYS A 87 14.53 17.76 -11.42
N THR A 88 14.25 18.19 -12.63
CA THR A 88 15.09 19.14 -13.35
C THR A 88 14.98 20.49 -12.63
N GLU A 89 15.88 20.74 -11.70
CA GLU A 89 16.22 22.11 -11.28
C GLU A 89 17.33 22.60 -12.22
N GLY A 90 16.96 23.54 -13.08
CA GLY A 90 17.88 24.46 -13.76
C GLY A 90 17.85 25.81 -13.07
#